data_AF-A0A4Q5LQJ1-F1
#
_entry.id   AF-A0A4Q5LQJ1-F1
#
_cell.length_a   1.000
_cell.length_b   1.000
_cell.length_c   1.000
_cell.angle_alpha   90.00
_cell.angle_beta   90.00
_cell.angle_gamma   90.00
#
_symmetry.space_group_name_H-M   'P 1'
#
loop_
_entity.id
_entity.type
_entity.pdbx_description
1 polymer ?
#
loop_
_entity_poly.entity_id
_entity_poly.type
_entity_poly.pdbx_seq_one_letter_code
_entity_poly.pdbx_strand_id
1 'polypeptide(L)'
;MAKRESSTHKQKQPAGAPLHTADVTLKFTFNYPGYGCNIREHKILIARTLNELVSKGQLVIYGYLINVTEIYLVPACEKRELGAVQKLITDALKRMMRSDKTTGDIMNKGYKIVDMHSAELNCIVIEDALVTSLFTGGRLRSPFNKYYYRKLQKQILNGDFSSAIEYSGGVGPVIMVCKVY
;
A
#
# COMPACT_ATOMS: atom_id res chain seq x y z
N MET A 1 -42.73 36.07 26.94
CA MET A 1 -42.33 34.74 27.47
C MET A 1 -42.96 33.66 26.60
N ALA A 2 -42.14 32.93 25.84
CA ALA A 2 -42.31 31.51 25.46
C ALA A 2 -41.19 31.18 24.47
N LYS A 3 -40.23 30.37 24.93
CA LYS A 3 -39.11 29.83 24.16
C LYS A 3 -39.58 28.56 23.44
N ARG A 4 -38.89 28.25 22.31
CA ARG A 4 -38.46 26.89 21.90
C ARG A 4 -39.58 25.96 21.35
N GLU A 5 -39.42 25.12 20.33
CA GLU A 5 -38.24 24.40 19.83
C GLU A 5 -38.32 24.18 18.31
N SER A 6 -37.24 24.53 17.61
CA SER A 6 -36.97 24.09 16.25
C SER A 6 -36.45 22.65 16.30
N SER A 7 -37.24 21.71 15.76
CA SER A 7 -36.89 20.31 15.58
C SER A 7 -35.76 20.19 14.55
N THR A 8 -34.52 20.17 15.03
CA THR A 8 -33.35 19.79 14.24
C THR A 8 -33.36 18.27 14.08
N HIS A 9 -33.75 17.80 12.90
CA HIS A 9 -33.53 16.42 12.49
C HIS A 9 -32.02 16.13 12.52
N LYS A 10 -31.55 15.49 13.59
CA LYS A 10 -30.27 14.80 13.60
C LYS A 10 -30.36 13.65 12.60
N GLN A 11 -29.87 13.86 11.38
CA GLN A 11 -29.51 12.77 10.49
C GLN A 11 -28.43 11.95 11.21
N LYS A 12 -28.82 10.75 11.66
CA LYS A 12 -27.87 9.72 12.09
C LYS A 12 -27.01 9.37 10.87
N GLN A 13 -25.73 9.72 10.91
CA GLN A 13 -24.74 9.15 10.00
C GLN A 13 -24.72 7.63 10.19
N PRO A 14 -24.69 6.83 9.12
CA PRO A 14 -24.53 5.40 9.23
C PRO A 14 -23.14 5.09 9.82
N ALA A 15 -23.12 4.28 10.87
CA ALA A 15 -21.89 3.69 11.40
C ALA A 15 -21.26 2.82 10.30
N GLY A 16 -20.08 3.22 9.82
CA GLY A 16 -19.33 2.45 8.81
C GLY A 16 -18.83 3.25 7.59
N ALA A 17 -18.99 4.57 7.55
CA ALA A 17 -18.25 5.37 6.56
C ALA A 17 -16.75 5.35 6.92
N PRO A 18 -15.84 4.98 6.00
CA PRO A 18 -14.41 5.05 6.29
C PRO A 18 -14.06 6.49 6.64
N LEU A 19 -13.43 6.69 7.81
CA LEU A 19 -12.81 7.96 8.17
C LEU A 19 -12.03 8.45 6.96
N HIS A 20 -12.33 9.68 6.52
CA HIS A 20 -11.72 10.38 5.40
C HIS A 20 -10.33 9.83 5.09
N THR A 21 -10.28 8.85 4.20
CA THR A 21 -9.03 8.39 3.62
C THR A 21 -8.47 9.59 2.93
N ALA A 22 -7.27 10.02 3.33
CA ALA A 22 -6.51 10.91 2.48
C ALA A 22 -6.52 10.27 1.08
N ASP A 23 -6.97 11.00 0.07
CA ASP A 23 -6.98 10.58 -1.34
C ASP A 23 -5.53 10.51 -1.87
N VAL A 24 -4.69 9.79 -1.14
CA VAL A 24 -3.25 9.86 -1.18
C VAL A 24 -2.71 8.45 -1.33
N THR A 25 -1.85 8.30 -2.33
CA THR A 25 -1.05 7.10 -2.51
C THR A 25 0.41 7.42 -2.21
N LEU A 26 1.03 6.65 -1.32
CA LEU A 26 2.47 6.66 -1.13
C LEU A 26 3.11 5.76 -2.19
N LYS A 27 4.05 6.31 -2.96
CA LYS A 27 4.86 5.54 -3.91
C LYS A 27 6.28 5.46 -3.41
N PHE A 28 6.73 4.25 -3.10
CA PHE A 28 8.12 3.94 -2.79
C PHE A 28 8.80 3.41 -4.05
N THR A 29 10.01 3.88 -4.33
CA THR A 29 10.84 3.42 -5.46
C THR A 29 12.16 2.88 -4.92
N PHE A 30 12.52 1.68 -5.34
CA PHE A 30 13.80 1.04 -5.05
C PHE A 30 14.78 1.25 -6.20
N ASN A 31 15.94 1.83 -5.90
CA ASN A 31 17.05 1.97 -6.84
C ASN A 31 18.10 0.90 -6.55
N TYR A 32 18.10 -0.19 -7.30
CA TYR A 32 19.10 -1.26 -7.15
C TYR A 32 20.33 -1.00 -8.02
N PRO A 33 21.56 -1.06 -7.48
CA PRO A 33 22.78 -0.91 -8.27
C PRO A 33 23.15 -2.15 -9.12
N GLY A 34 22.33 -3.21 -9.13
CA GLY A 34 22.53 -4.40 -9.97
C GLY A 34 21.36 -5.39 -9.86
N TYR A 35 20.96 -6.02 -10.97
CA TYR A 35 19.87 -6.99 -11.02
C TYR A 35 20.41 -8.41 -10.78
N GLY A 36 20.23 -8.93 -9.56
CA GLY A 36 20.54 -10.32 -9.20
C GLY A 36 19.44 -10.98 -8.36
N CYS A 37 18.24 -10.39 -8.33
CA CYS A 37 17.20 -10.74 -7.38
C CYS A 37 16.14 -11.67 -7.96
N ASN A 38 15.77 -12.72 -7.21
CA ASN A 38 14.52 -13.44 -7.43
C ASN A 38 13.34 -12.50 -7.09
N ILE A 39 12.81 -11.86 -8.14
CA ILE A 39 11.76 -10.83 -8.07
C ILE A 39 10.59 -11.27 -7.20
N ARG A 40 10.19 -12.55 -7.27
CA ARG A 40 9.03 -13.06 -6.52
C ARG A 40 9.32 -13.12 -5.02
N GLU A 41 10.47 -13.67 -4.63
CA GLU A 41 10.89 -13.75 -3.22
C GLU A 41 11.01 -12.37 -2.60
N HIS A 42 11.52 -11.39 -3.36
CA HIS A 42 11.62 -10.02 -2.89
C HIS A 42 10.25 -9.39 -2.62
N LYS A 43 9.28 -9.57 -3.52
CA LYS A 43 7.90 -9.12 -3.27
C LYS A 43 7.28 -9.79 -2.04
N ILE A 44 7.57 -11.08 -1.81
CA ILE A 44 7.13 -11.81 -0.61
C ILE A 44 7.73 -11.18 0.65
N LEU A 45 9.02 -10.85 0.66
CA LEU A 45 9.69 -10.20 1.79
C LEU A 45 9.10 -8.83 2.11
N ILE A 46 8.84 -8.01 1.07
CA ILE A 46 8.14 -6.73 1.23
C ILE A 46 6.76 -6.95 1.86
N ALA A 47 5.95 -7.84 1.27
CA ALA A 47 4.60 -8.12 1.74
C ALA A 47 4.60 -8.58 3.20
N ARG A 48 5.51 -9.49 3.59
CA ARG A 48 5.68 -9.93 4.98
C ARG A 48 6.02 -8.77 5.92
N THR A 49 7.00 -7.96 5.56
CA THR A 49 7.44 -6.81 6.36
C THR A 49 6.29 -5.83 6.61
N LEU A 50 5.51 -5.53 5.57
CA LEU A 50 4.37 -4.63 5.69
C LEU A 50 3.21 -5.29 6.46
N ASN A 51 2.95 -6.58 6.26
CA ASN A 51 1.93 -7.33 7.01
C ASN A 51 2.25 -7.39 8.51
N GLU A 52 3.51 -7.46 8.91
CA GLU A 52 3.89 -7.37 10.33
C GLU A 52 3.46 -6.04 10.95
N LEU A 53 3.64 -4.92 10.25
CA LEU A 53 3.18 -3.61 10.71
C LEU A 53 1.65 -3.57 10.85
N VAL A 54 0.94 -4.17 9.89
CA VAL A 54 -0.53 -4.28 9.93
C VAL A 54 -0.99 -5.14 11.11
N SER A 55 -0.38 -6.31 11.33
CA SER A 55 -0.73 -7.21 12.44
C SER A 55 -0.49 -6.59 13.82
N LYS A 56 0.47 -5.67 13.93
CA LYS A 56 0.78 -4.93 15.17
C LYS A 56 -0.12 -3.71 15.36
N GLY A 57 -1.05 -3.44 14.43
CA GLY A 57 -1.91 -2.26 14.45
C GLY A 57 -1.16 -0.94 14.21
N GLN A 58 0.08 -0.99 13.72
CA GLN A 58 0.91 0.20 13.47
C GLN A 58 0.65 0.83 12.11
N LEU A 59 0.04 0.06 11.20
CA LEU A 59 -0.25 0.46 9.84
C LEU A 59 -1.61 -0.12 9.42
N VAL A 60 -2.42 0.68 8.73
CA VAL A 60 -3.66 0.24 8.11
C VAL A 60 -3.56 0.59 6.64
N ILE A 61 -3.79 -0.37 5.75
CA ILE A 61 -3.64 -0.21 4.30
C ILE A 61 -4.96 -0.56 3.63
N TYR A 62 -5.49 0.32 2.79
CA TYR A 62 -6.71 0.08 2.02
C TYR A 62 -6.45 -0.34 0.58
N GLY A 63 -5.25 -0.11 0.07
CA GLY A 63 -4.88 -0.50 -1.27
C GLY A 63 -3.37 -0.62 -1.43
N TYR A 64 -2.93 -1.57 -2.27
CA TYR A 64 -1.53 -1.77 -2.55
C TYR A 64 -1.25 -2.31 -3.96
N LEU A 65 -0.03 -2.08 -4.41
CA LEU A 65 0.61 -2.77 -5.53
C LEU A 65 2.11 -2.91 -5.24
N ILE A 66 2.63 -4.13 -5.30
CA ILE A 66 4.07 -4.40 -5.17
C ILE A 66 4.61 -4.83 -6.54
N ASN A 67 5.38 -3.95 -7.17
CA ASN A 67 6.10 -4.18 -8.41
C ASN A 67 7.55 -4.59 -8.13
N VAL A 68 8.35 -4.71 -9.20
CA VAL A 68 9.78 -5.05 -9.10
C VAL A 68 10.58 -3.95 -8.41
N THR A 69 10.30 -2.69 -8.76
CA THR A 69 11.06 -1.52 -8.31
C THR A 69 10.21 -0.51 -7.57
N GLU A 70 8.90 -0.75 -7.43
CA GLU A 70 7.96 0.23 -6.90
C GLU A 70 6.95 -0.43 -5.97
N ILE A 71 6.60 0.27 -4.90
CA ILE A 71 5.47 -0.07 -4.02
C ILE A 71 4.52 1.10 -4.02
N TYR A 72 3.24 0.84 -4.26
CA TYR A 72 2.17 1.81 -4.10
C TYR A 72 1.34 1.38 -2.90
N LEU A 73 1.09 2.28 -1.96
CA LEU A 73 0.29 2.03 -0.75
C LEU A 73 -0.73 3.15 -0.55
N VAL A 74 -1.96 2.78 -0.22
CA VAL A 74 -3.00 3.70 0.24
C VAL A 74 -3.17 3.50 1.75
N PRO A 75 -2.50 4.30 2.59
CA PRO A 75 -2.60 4.18 4.03
C PRO A 75 -3.92 4.77 4.55
N ALA A 76 -4.48 4.16 5.59
CA ALA A 76 -5.56 4.76 6.36
C ALA A 76 -4.97 5.66 7.44
N CYS A 77 -4.63 6.89 7.08
CA CYS A 77 -4.15 7.90 8.02
C CYS A 77 -4.59 9.29 7.62
N GLU A 78 -4.50 10.21 8.58
CA GLU A 78 -4.73 11.61 8.32
C GLU A 78 -3.53 12.26 7.61
N LYS A 79 -3.75 13.33 6.84
CA LYS A 79 -2.69 14.03 6.09
C LYS A 79 -1.51 14.46 6.98
N ARG A 80 -1.79 14.89 8.22
CA ARG A 80 -0.75 15.29 9.20
C ARG A 80 0.14 14.13 9.68
N GLU A 81 -0.31 12.89 9.53
CA GLU A 81 0.39 11.69 9.97
C GLU A 81 1.19 11.03 8.83
N LEU A 82 1.01 11.48 7.58
CA LEU A 82 1.67 10.90 6.39
C LEU A 82 3.19 10.82 6.55
N GLY A 83 3.82 11.86 7.11
CA GLY A 83 5.27 11.85 7.34
C GLY A 83 5.71 10.76 8.32
N ALA A 84 4.92 10.50 9.36
CA ALA A 84 5.20 9.44 10.33
C ALA A 84 4.98 8.05 9.70
N VAL A 85 3.90 7.88 8.94
CA VAL A 85 3.61 6.63 8.20
C VAL A 85 4.69 6.34 7.15
N GLN A 86 5.10 7.35 6.37
CA GLN A 86 6.19 7.23 5.42
C GLN A 86 7.49 6.80 6.09
N LYS A 87 7.84 7.44 7.23
CA LYS A 87 9.04 7.09 7.99
C LYS A 87 8.97 5.66 8.52
N LEU A 88 7.85 5.26 9.13
CA LEU A 88 7.64 3.91 9.65
C LEU A 88 7.87 2.84 8.58
N ILE A 89 7.26 3.02 7.41
CA ILE A 89 7.39 2.09 6.28
C ILE A 89 8.84 2.09 5.76
N THR A 90 9.43 3.27 5.58
CA THR A 90 10.82 3.43 5.13
C THR A 90 11.79 2.70 6.06
N ASP A 91 11.64 2.87 7.37
CA ASP A 91 12.50 2.25 8.38
C ASP A 91 12.30 0.72 8.43
N ALA A 92 11.07 0.23 8.24
CA ALA A 92 10.80 -1.20 8.15
C ALA A 92 11.44 -1.82 6.90
N LEU A 93 11.27 -1.21 5.72
CA LEU A 93 11.86 -1.70 4.48
C LEU A 93 13.40 -1.63 4.51
N LYS A 94 13.98 -0.55 5.04
CA LYS A 94 15.44 -0.45 5.22
C LYS A 94 15.97 -1.49 6.20
N ARG A 95 15.24 -1.79 7.28
CA ARG A 95 15.63 -2.88 8.21
C ARG A 95 15.61 -4.23 7.53
N MET A 96 14.53 -4.56 6.81
CA MET A 96 14.44 -5.78 6.00
C MET A 96 15.66 -5.92 5.07
N MET A 97 16.02 -4.86 4.35
CA MET A 97 17.16 -4.85 3.44
C MET A 97 18.54 -4.95 4.12
N ARG A 98 18.66 -4.54 5.38
CA ARG A 98 19.91 -4.63 6.17
C ARG A 98 20.06 -5.98 6.85
N SER A 99 18.98 -6.51 7.42
CA SER A 99 18.96 -7.81 8.10
C SER A 99 19.29 -8.96 7.16
N ASP A 100 19.01 -8.82 5.86
CA ASP A 100 19.43 -9.79 4.84
C ASP A 100 20.96 -9.87 4.67
N LYS A 101 21.70 -8.82 5.05
CA LYS A 101 23.18 -8.79 4.94
C LYS A 101 23.91 -9.43 6.11
N THR A 102 23.32 -9.45 7.30
CA THR A 102 23.99 -9.87 8.55
C THR A 102 23.64 -11.28 9.00
N THR A 103 22.60 -11.88 8.42
CA THR A 103 22.06 -13.16 8.90
C THR A 103 22.19 -14.18 7.77
N GLY A 104 23.32 -14.90 7.74
CA GLY A 104 23.46 -16.16 6.98
C GLY A 104 22.50 -17.28 7.44
N ASP A 105 21.53 -16.96 8.29
CA ASP A 105 20.64 -17.89 8.99
C ASP A 105 19.27 -18.04 8.32
N ILE A 106 18.99 -17.26 7.26
CA ILE A 106 17.87 -17.55 6.32
C ILE A 106 18.19 -18.78 5.44
N MET A 107 19.44 -19.28 5.47
CA MET A 107 19.87 -20.50 4.76
C MET A 107 19.12 -21.76 5.20
N ASN A 108 18.45 -21.79 6.36
CA ASN A 108 17.76 -22.98 6.85
C ASN A 108 16.38 -23.27 6.21
N LYS A 109 15.89 -22.41 5.29
CA LYS A 109 14.62 -22.65 4.56
C LYS A 109 14.74 -22.62 3.04
N GLY A 110 15.94 -22.78 2.47
CA GLY A 110 16.14 -22.96 1.03
C GLY A 110 15.90 -21.73 0.15
N TYR A 111 15.66 -20.56 0.74
CA TYR A 111 15.58 -19.29 0.01
C TYR A 111 17.00 -18.72 -0.12
N LYS A 112 17.56 -18.71 -1.34
CA LYS A 112 18.86 -18.09 -1.59
C LYS A 112 18.75 -16.60 -1.31
N ILE A 113 19.52 -16.14 -0.33
CA ILE A 113 19.58 -14.76 0.13
C ILE A 113 19.83 -13.85 -1.09
N VAL A 114 18.88 -12.95 -1.32
CA VAL A 114 18.98 -11.92 -2.33
C VAL A 114 20.03 -10.95 -1.83
N ASP A 115 21.10 -10.74 -2.58
CA ASP A 115 22.06 -9.68 -2.28
C ASP A 115 21.36 -8.33 -2.57
N MET A 116 20.54 -7.90 -1.61
CA MET A 116 19.92 -6.59 -1.63
C MET A 116 21.04 -5.61 -1.31
N HIS A 117 21.84 -5.26 -2.33
CA HIS A 117 22.63 -4.03 -2.28
C HIS A 117 21.75 -2.91 -1.74
N SER A 118 22.34 -1.98 -0.98
CA SER A 118 21.58 -0.92 -0.28
C SER A 118 20.80 -0.10 -1.29
N ALA A 119 19.58 -0.52 -1.61
CA ALA A 119 18.76 0.21 -2.55
C ALA A 119 18.41 1.53 -1.88
N GLU A 120 18.63 2.60 -2.62
CA GLU A 120 18.09 3.88 -2.19
C GLU A 120 16.57 3.77 -2.29
N LEU A 121 15.91 4.00 -1.17
CA LEU A 121 14.46 4.00 -1.07
C LEU A 121 13.99 5.46 -1.11
N ASN A 122 13.38 5.83 -2.23
CA ASN A 122 12.70 7.11 -2.37
C ASN A 122 11.21 6.93 -2.11
N CYS A 123 10.54 7.91 -1.50
CA CYS A 123 9.10 7.92 -1.32
C CYS A 123 8.52 9.25 -1.77
N ILE A 124 7.50 9.20 -2.62
CA ILE A 124 6.73 10.36 -3.05
C ILE A 124 5.26 10.20 -2.67
N VAL A 125 4.60 11.34 -2.43
CA VAL A 125 3.17 11.41 -2.13
C VAL A 125 2.44 11.74 -3.43
N ILE A 126 1.46 10.92 -3.80
CA ILE A 126 0.60 11.14 -4.96
C ILE A 126 -0.79 11.56 -4.45
N GLU A 127 -1.10 12.84 -4.59
CA GLU A 127 -2.42 13.43 -4.28
C GLU A 127 -3.32 13.38 -5.53
N ASP A 128 -3.72 12.18 -5.93
CA ASP A 128 -4.61 11.96 -7.07
C ASP A 128 -5.68 10.92 -6.70
N ALA A 129 -6.91 11.38 -6.53
CA ALA A 129 -8.04 10.54 -6.16
C ALA A 129 -8.31 9.42 -7.18
N LEU A 130 -7.99 9.60 -8.46
CA LEU A 130 -8.15 8.54 -9.47
C LEU A 130 -7.11 7.44 -9.27
N VAL A 131 -5.87 7.81 -8.93
CA VAL A 131 -4.81 6.86 -8.58
C VAL A 131 -5.20 6.08 -7.34
N THR A 132 -5.62 6.77 -6.29
CA THR A 132 -6.06 6.14 -5.03
C THR A 132 -7.25 5.20 -5.27
N SER A 133 -8.24 5.63 -6.05
CA SER A 133 -9.42 4.83 -6.42
C SER A 133 -9.04 3.54 -7.15
N LEU A 134 -8.05 3.57 -8.04
CA LEU A 134 -7.59 2.38 -8.75
C LEU A 134 -7.05 1.30 -7.79
N PHE A 135 -6.34 1.69 -6.73
CA PHE A 135 -5.79 0.74 -5.75
C PHE A 135 -6.85 0.20 -4.77
N THR A 136 -7.92 0.95 -4.54
CA THR A 136 -9.01 0.56 -3.63
C THR A 136 -10.19 -0.12 -4.34
N GLY A 137 -9.99 -0.61 -5.57
CA GLY A 137 -11.00 -1.36 -6.32
C GLY A 137 -12.01 -0.51 -7.10
N GLY A 138 -11.80 0.81 -7.14
CA GLY A 138 -12.59 1.72 -7.96
C GLY A 138 -12.39 1.49 -9.45
N ARG A 139 -13.47 1.64 -10.21
CA ARG A 139 -13.45 1.58 -11.68
C ARG A 139 -13.33 2.98 -12.24
N LEU A 140 -12.35 3.20 -13.12
CA LEU A 140 -12.26 4.42 -13.92
C LEU A 140 -13.54 4.55 -14.78
N ARG A 141 -14.36 5.58 -14.52
CA ARG A 141 -15.47 5.94 -15.40
C ARG A 141 -14.93 6.66 -16.62
N SER A 142 -15.24 6.19 -17.83
CA SER A 142 -14.84 6.84 -19.10
C SER A 142 -15.17 8.35 -19.09
N PRO A 143 -14.33 9.26 -19.66
CA PRO A 143 -13.31 9.05 -20.68
C PRO A 143 -11.89 9.35 -20.20
N PHE A 144 -11.31 8.49 -19.36
CA PHE A 144 -9.89 8.62 -19.05
C PHE A 144 -9.04 8.12 -20.24
N ASN A 145 -8.63 9.07 -21.07
CA ASN A 145 -7.76 8.86 -22.23
C ASN A 145 -6.27 8.99 -21.90
N LYS A 146 -5.91 9.30 -20.65
CA LYS A 146 -4.50 9.39 -20.23
C LYS A 146 -3.89 8.00 -20.15
N TYR A 147 -2.88 7.77 -20.98
CA TYR A 147 -2.10 6.53 -21.05
C TYR A 147 -1.62 6.03 -19.68
N TYR A 148 -1.23 6.96 -18.79
CA TYR A 148 -0.78 6.68 -17.43
C TYR A 148 -1.79 5.84 -16.61
N TYR A 149 -3.04 6.27 -16.50
CA TYR A 149 -4.04 5.56 -15.69
C TYR A 149 -4.38 4.19 -16.28
N ARG A 150 -4.42 4.05 -17.61
CA ARG A 150 -4.64 2.75 -18.27
C ARG A 150 -3.48 1.79 -18.01
N LYS A 151 -2.23 2.28 -18.06
CA LYS A 151 -1.05 1.48 -17.74
C LYS A 151 -1.09 1.03 -16.28
N LEU A 152 -1.41 1.94 -15.36
CA LEU A 152 -1.50 1.63 -13.94
C LEU A 152 -2.61 0.62 -13.64
N GLN A 153 -3.79 0.81 -14.23
CA GLN A 153 -4.91 -0.13 -14.11
C GLN A 153 -4.52 -1.54 -14.58
N LYS A 154 -3.81 -1.65 -15.72
CA LYS A 154 -3.30 -2.95 -16.20
C LYS A 154 -2.32 -3.58 -15.22
N GLN A 155 -1.41 -2.80 -14.62
CA GLN A 155 -0.46 -3.31 -13.62
C GLN A 155 -1.18 -3.82 -12.37
N ILE A 156 -2.20 -3.11 -11.91
CA ILE A 156 -3.02 -3.48 -10.75
C ILE A 156 -3.78 -4.79 -11.01
N LEU A 157 -4.43 -4.90 -12.18
CA LEU A 157 -5.18 -6.12 -12.55
C LEU A 157 -4.25 -7.33 -12.69
N ASN A 158 -3.12 -7.15 -13.39
CA ASN A 158 -2.24 -8.28 -13.71
C ASN A 158 -1.18 -8.57 -12.64
N GLY A 159 -1.01 -7.70 -11.64
CA GLY A 159 0.04 -7.84 -10.64
C GLY A 159 -0.26 -8.94 -9.61
N ASP A 160 0.73 -9.80 -9.34
CA ASP A 160 0.63 -10.89 -8.36
C ASP A 160 0.44 -10.41 -6.92
N PHE A 161 0.80 -9.16 -6.63
CA PHE A 161 0.65 -8.53 -5.33
C PHE A 161 -0.10 -7.22 -5.51
N SER A 162 -1.43 -7.28 -5.58
CA SER A 162 -2.28 -6.09 -5.67
C SER A 162 -3.67 -6.31 -5.07
N SER A 163 -4.17 -5.29 -4.38
CA SER A 163 -5.46 -5.30 -3.66
C SER A 163 -6.70 -5.23 -4.55
N ALA A 164 -6.64 -4.66 -5.76
CA ALA A 164 -7.85 -4.30 -6.50
C ALA A 164 -8.70 -5.50 -6.99
N ILE A 165 -8.16 -6.71 -6.99
CA ILE A 165 -8.93 -7.94 -7.29
C ILE A 165 -9.59 -8.52 -6.03
N GLU A 166 -8.95 -8.38 -4.89
CA GLU A 166 -9.44 -8.91 -3.60
C GLU A 166 -10.44 -7.96 -2.94
N TYR A 167 -10.42 -6.67 -3.32
CA TYR A 167 -11.23 -5.62 -2.72
C TYR A 167 -12.55 -5.36 -3.48
N SER A 168 -13.26 -6.42 -3.87
CA SER A 168 -14.55 -6.35 -4.58
C SER A 168 -15.74 -5.99 -3.67
N GLY A 169 -15.58 -5.05 -2.73
CA GLY A 169 -16.68 -4.65 -1.84
C GLY A 169 -16.32 -4.01 -0.50
N GLY A 170 -15.04 -3.80 -0.22
CA GLY A 170 -14.50 -2.93 0.83
C GLY A 170 -15.19 -2.91 2.19
N VAL A 171 -14.65 -3.66 3.16
CA VAL A 171 -14.65 -3.26 4.58
C VAL A 171 -13.40 -3.84 5.27
N GLY A 172 -12.36 -3.02 5.45
CA GLY A 172 -11.24 -3.31 6.36
C GLY A 172 -9.83 -3.19 5.78
N PRO A 173 -8.79 -3.22 6.63
CA PRO A 173 -7.40 -3.27 6.19
C PRO A 173 -7.13 -4.49 5.31
N VAL A 174 -6.36 -4.30 4.24
CA VAL A 174 -5.93 -5.38 3.36
C VAL A 174 -4.61 -5.95 3.87
N ILE A 175 -4.54 -7.27 3.94
CA ILE A 175 -3.30 -8.02 4.14
C ILE A 175 -2.71 -8.34 2.77
N MET A 176 -1.43 -8.08 2.58
CA MET A 176 -0.74 -8.32 1.31
C MET A 176 -0.51 -9.81 1.11
N VAL A 177 -1.18 -10.39 0.11
CA VAL A 177 -1.01 -11.79 -0.29
C VAL A 177 -0.64 -11.91 -1.78
N CYS A 178 0.00 -13.02 -2.14
CA CYS A 178 0.38 -13.35 -3.51
C CYS A 178 -0.79 -14.07 -4.18
N LYS A 179 -1.22 -13.60 -5.36
CA LYS A 179 -2.20 -14.30 -6.20
C LYS A 179 -1.61 -15.65 -6.64
N VAL A 180 -2.34 -16.72 -6.39
CA VAL A 180 -2.04 -18.06 -6.92
C VAL A 180 -3.02 -18.29 -8.07
N TYR A 181 -2.50 -18.34 -9.30
CA TYR A 181 -3.25 -18.71 -10.49
C TYR A 181 -2.99 -20.17 -10.83
#